data_AF-A0A318BA37-F1
#
_entry.id   AF-A0A318BA37-F1
#
_cell.length_a   1.000
_cell.length_b   1.000
_cell.length_c   1.000
_cell.angle_alpha   90.00
_cell.angle_beta   90.00
_cell.angle_gamma   90.00
#
_symmetry.space_group_name_H-M   'P 1'
#
loop_
_entity.id
_entity.type
_entity.pdbx_description
1 polymer ?
#
loop_
_entity_poly.entity_id
_entity_poly.type
_entity_poly.pdbx_seq_one_letter_code
_entity_poly.pdbx_strand_id
1 'polypeptide(L)'
;MRRTVIDTNCLGHGDLENYLGEARDNKGLISQVTMIEIHKDAAIDITRKLMAIACRYPRQIEILQDESDLTCMSGGTRRLARRLIDPVQTAQFGAYCETVIQAPVDAEIQAQFQALQAQSQGYIADTSRRAANLFNLYRLAEQAFTESDLRHLRKRDSFPGDLQLKLVDFAFAVRAVLIRGGAEPASAFPTVTGEVINTVLFRYSLLVALYFARWVKTGKTDITNPSRLTNQLLDFKIAAVATFFDGLLTKEPALAELFGEAVVVAGAMGGYVRCGQSPILRAVP
;
A
#
# COMPACT_ATOMS: atom_id res chain seq x y z
N MET A 1 -1.98 18.85 -11.40
CA MET A 1 -1.56 18.31 -10.09
C MET A 1 -1.87 16.82 -10.06
N ARG A 2 -0.86 15.97 -9.89
CA ARG A 2 -1.03 14.52 -9.65
C ARG A 2 -0.45 14.15 -8.29
N ARG A 3 -1.09 13.23 -7.59
CA ARG A 3 -0.64 12.63 -6.33
C ARG A 3 -0.31 11.16 -6.56
N THR A 4 0.95 10.79 -6.39
CA THR A 4 1.41 9.42 -6.66
C THR A 4 2.15 8.87 -5.44
N VAL A 5 1.73 7.72 -4.93
CA VAL A 5 2.44 7.03 -3.85
C VAL A 5 3.72 6.42 -4.41
N ILE A 6 4.82 6.60 -3.69
CA ILE A 6 6.15 6.16 -4.11
C ILE A 6 6.47 4.82 -3.44
N ASP A 7 6.72 3.82 -4.26
CA ASP A 7 7.27 2.55 -3.82
C ASP A 7 8.76 2.71 -3.47
N THR A 8 9.24 1.91 -2.51
CA THR A 8 10.63 1.95 -2.02
C THR A 8 11.65 1.79 -3.16
N ASN A 9 11.35 0.94 -4.15
CA ASN A 9 12.21 0.70 -5.31
C ASN A 9 12.34 1.90 -6.28
N CYS A 10 11.53 2.95 -6.10
CA CYS A 10 11.56 4.18 -6.89
C CYS A 10 12.22 5.36 -6.18
N LEU A 11 12.38 5.32 -4.85
CA LEU A 11 12.89 6.46 -4.06
C LEU A 11 14.25 6.98 -4.54
N GLY A 12 15.18 6.06 -4.80
CA GLY A 12 16.53 6.37 -5.30
C GLY A 12 16.67 6.32 -6.82
N HIS A 13 15.57 6.21 -7.58
CA HIS A 13 15.60 6.00 -9.02
C HIS A 13 15.20 7.26 -9.80
N GLY A 14 15.75 7.42 -11.02
CA GLY A 14 15.49 8.59 -11.88
C GLY A 14 14.02 8.79 -12.26
N ASP A 15 13.18 7.75 -12.16
CA ASP A 15 11.74 7.87 -12.42
C ASP A 15 11.05 8.82 -11.43
N LEU A 16 11.51 8.86 -10.17
CA LEU A 16 11.00 9.82 -9.19
C LEU A 16 11.38 11.26 -9.56
N GLU A 17 12.62 11.46 -9.99
CA GLU A 17 13.10 12.76 -10.45
C GLU A 17 12.33 13.24 -11.70
N ASN A 18 12.13 12.35 -12.67
CA ASN A 18 11.34 12.62 -13.87
C ASN A 18 9.91 13.02 -13.50
N TYR A 19 9.26 12.25 -12.62
CA TYR A 19 7.89 12.54 -12.18
C TYR A 19 7.77 13.89 -11.45
N LEU A 20 8.68 14.20 -10.53
CA LEU A 20 8.65 15.45 -9.76
C LEU A 20 9.05 16.66 -10.62
N GLY A 21 9.97 16.46 -11.56
CA GLY A 21 10.44 17.47 -12.52
C GLY A 21 9.43 17.81 -13.62
N GLU A 22 8.54 16.89 -13.98
CA GLU A 22 7.53 17.09 -15.03
C GLU A 22 6.59 18.27 -14.73
N ALA A 23 6.19 18.43 -13.47
CA ALA A 23 5.36 19.56 -13.04
C ALA A 23 5.60 19.88 -11.56
N ARG A 24 5.76 21.17 -11.25
CA ARG A 24 5.97 21.66 -9.86
C ARG A 24 4.83 21.34 -8.90
N ASP A 25 3.63 21.09 -9.44
CA ASP A 25 2.45 20.73 -8.67
C ASP A 25 2.33 19.21 -8.45
N ASN A 26 3.14 18.36 -9.09
CA ASN A 26 3.13 16.93 -8.80
C ASN A 26 3.54 16.70 -7.35
N LYS A 27 2.84 15.79 -6.67
CA LYS A 27 3.14 15.36 -5.30
C LYS A 27 3.54 13.89 -5.29
N GLY A 28 4.66 13.61 -4.63
CA GLY A 28 5.10 12.28 -4.26
C GLY A 28 4.67 11.97 -2.83
N LEU A 29 4.06 10.82 -2.60
CA LEU A 29 3.57 10.43 -1.29
C LEU A 29 4.40 9.28 -0.71
N ILE A 30 4.88 9.44 0.51
CA ILE A 30 5.69 8.43 1.22
C ILE A 30 4.83 7.80 2.31
N SER A 31 4.73 6.47 2.28
CA SER A 31 3.99 5.70 3.29
C SER A 31 4.89 5.30 4.46
N GLN A 32 4.29 5.02 5.62
CA GLN A 32 5.04 4.45 6.74
C GLN A 32 5.74 3.14 6.36
N VAL A 33 5.12 2.31 5.51
CA VAL A 33 5.72 1.05 5.05
C VAL A 33 6.96 1.30 4.19
N THR A 34 6.93 2.31 3.32
CA THR A 34 8.12 2.76 2.59
C THR A 34 9.25 3.14 3.56
N MET A 35 8.93 3.84 4.66
CA MET A 35 9.92 4.18 5.70
C MET A 35 10.42 2.94 6.46
N ILE A 36 9.56 1.98 6.78
CA ILE A 36 9.92 0.71 7.41
C ILE A 36 10.92 -0.06 6.53
N GLU A 37 10.67 -0.10 5.22
CA GLU A 37 11.52 -0.84 4.30
C GLU A 37 12.92 -0.26 4.14
N ILE A 38 13.07 1.07 4.11
CA ILE A 38 14.39 1.70 3.98
C ILE A 38 15.18 1.66 5.29
N HIS A 39 14.52 1.53 6.44
CA HIS A 39 15.15 1.45 7.75
C HIS A 39 15.47 0.02 8.20
N LYS A 40 15.01 -1.03 7.50
CA LYS A 40 15.13 -2.43 7.99
C LYS A 40 16.58 -2.91 8.13
N ASP A 41 17.47 -2.44 7.27
CA ASP A 41 18.88 -2.80 7.21
C ASP A 41 19.73 -1.55 6.93
N ALA A 42 20.87 -1.40 7.59
CA ALA A 42 21.81 -0.28 7.37
C ALA A 42 21.12 1.10 7.23
N ALA A 43 20.24 1.41 8.18
CA ALA A 43 19.23 2.45 8.05
C ALA A 43 19.79 3.84 7.67
N ILE A 44 20.95 4.22 8.20
CA ILE A 44 21.57 5.52 7.89
C ILE A 44 21.95 5.58 6.40
N ASP A 45 22.75 4.63 5.93
CA ASP A 45 23.30 4.65 4.57
C ASP A 45 22.21 4.45 3.52
N ILE A 46 21.29 3.52 3.76
CA ILE A 46 20.20 3.21 2.84
C ILE A 46 19.22 4.37 2.77
N THR A 47 18.74 4.89 3.90
CA THR A 47 17.77 6.00 3.90
C THR A 47 18.35 7.25 3.27
N ARG A 48 19.59 7.63 3.59
CA ARG A 48 20.22 8.82 3.00
C ARG A 48 20.38 8.69 1.49
N LYS A 49 20.77 7.50 1.02
CA LYS A 49 20.88 7.21 -0.42
C LYS A 49 19.52 7.29 -1.12
N LEU A 50 18.50 6.63 -0.57
CA LEU A 50 17.17 6.55 -1.21
C LEU A 50 16.40 7.87 -1.12
N MET A 51 16.55 8.65 -0.05
CA MET A 51 15.85 9.94 0.11
C MET A 51 16.49 11.09 -0.67
N ALA A 52 17.67 10.91 -1.26
CA ALA A 52 18.40 11.98 -1.94
C ALA A 52 17.56 12.71 -3.00
N ILE A 53 16.74 11.98 -3.78
CA ILE A 53 15.86 12.59 -4.78
C ILE A 53 14.72 13.34 -4.11
N ALA A 54 13.99 12.71 -3.19
CA ALA A 54 12.88 13.31 -2.48
C ALA A 54 13.29 14.63 -1.78
N CYS A 55 14.48 14.66 -1.18
CA CYS A 55 15.02 15.85 -0.51
C CYS A 55 15.46 16.98 -1.44
N ARG A 56 15.58 16.76 -2.76
CA ARG A 56 15.73 17.84 -3.74
C ARG A 56 14.40 18.55 -4.06
N TYR A 57 13.27 17.90 -3.75
CA TYR A 57 11.92 18.40 -4.02
C TYR A 57 11.04 18.44 -2.76
N PRO A 58 11.50 18.99 -1.62
CA PRO A 58 10.83 18.82 -0.33
C PRO A 58 9.39 19.36 -0.31
N ARG A 59 9.09 20.40 -1.09
CA ARG A 59 7.73 20.98 -1.19
C ARG A 59 6.76 20.11 -2.01
N GLN A 60 7.25 19.10 -2.71
CA GLN A 60 6.46 18.17 -3.51
C GLN A 60 6.27 16.83 -2.81
N ILE A 61 6.81 16.63 -1.60
CA ILE A 61 6.63 15.40 -0.84
C ILE A 61 5.52 15.59 0.20
N GLU A 62 4.58 14.66 0.25
CA GLU A 62 3.55 14.55 1.29
C GLU A 62 3.76 13.23 2.05
N ILE A 63 3.72 13.29 3.39
CA ILE A 63 3.86 12.11 4.25
C ILE A 63 2.47 11.59 4.59
N LEU A 64 2.26 10.29 4.46
CA LEU A 64 0.99 9.64 4.81
C LEU A 64 0.94 9.36 6.32
N GLN A 65 -0.27 9.28 6.87
CA GLN A 65 -0.46 8.88 8.26
C GLN A 65 0.08 7.47 8.54
N ASP A 66 0.35 7.20 9.82
CA ASP A 66 0.84 5.90 10.28
C ASP A 66 -0.19 4.80 10.08
N GLU A 67 0.28 3.56 9.98
CA GLU A 67 -0.56 2.45 9.55
C GLU A 67 -1.64 2.09 10.59
N SER A 68 -1.38 2.34 11.88
CA SER A 68 -2.40 2.22 12.94
C SER A 68 -3.57 3.17 12.72
N ASP A 69 -3.28 4.43 12.39
CA ASP A 69 -4.29 5.46 12.16
C ASP A 69 -5.07 5.18 10.88
N LEU A 70 -4.36 4.80 9.81
CA LEU A 70 -4.96 4.43 8.53
C LEU A 70 -5.88 3.21 8.63
N THR A 71 -5.52 2.24 9.47
CA THR A 71 -6.23 0.96 9.62
C THR A 71 -7.64 1.15 10.22
N CYS A 72 -7.78 2.06 11.18
CA CYS A 72 -9.05 2.33 11.88
C CYS A 72 -9.82 3.54 11.30
N MET A 73 -9.26 4.25 10.34
CA MET A 73 -9.86 5.45 9.77
C MET A 73 -11.23 5.18 9.12
N SER A 74 -12.21 6.06 9.38
CA SER A 74 -13.51 6.02 8.67
C SER A 74 -13.33 6.20 7.16
N GLY A 75 -14.10 5.44 6.39
CA GLY A 75 -14.17 5.50 4.93
C GLY A 75 -15.08 6.58 4.36
N GLY A 76 -15.54 7.55 5.17
CA GLY A 76 -16.32 8.68 4.67
C GLY A 76 -15.56 9.44 3.56
N THR A 77 -16.17 9.66 2.40
CA THR A 77 -15.43 10.18 1.23
C THR A 77 -15.04 11.66 1.35
N ARG A 78 -15.67 12.41 2.27
CA ARG A 78 -15.37 13.84 2.48
C ARG A 78 -13.90 14.03 2.84
N ARG A 79 -13.18 14.70 1.92
CA ARG A 79 -11.75 15.02 2.05
C ARG A 79 -10.88 13.78 2.34
N LEU A 80 -11.28 12.59 1.88
CA LEU A 80 -10.60 11.33 2.21
C LEU A 80 -9.10 11.35 1.89
N ALA A 81 -8.70 11.73 0.67
CA ALA A 81 -7.27 11.84 0.31
C ALA A 81 -6.48 12.78 1.24
N ARG A 82 -7.09 13.86 1.74
CA ARG A 82 -6.45 14.78 2.68
C ARG A 82 -6.33 14.17 4.09
N ARG A 83 -7.29 13.35 4.51
CA ARG A 83 -7.25 12.66 5.82
C ARG A 83 -6.16 11.59 5.85
N LEU A 84 -5.80 11.01 4.71
CA LEU A 84 -4.70 10.04 4.61
C LEU A 84 -3.30 10.67 4.75
N ILE A 85 -3.19 12.00 4.63
CA ILE A 85 -1.93 12.74 4.73
C ILE A 85 -1.72 13.19 6.18
N ASP A 86 -0.51 13.00 6.70
CA ASP A 86 -0.05 13.59 7.95
C ASP A 86 0.39 15.04 7.70
N PRO A 87 -0.35 16.05 8.18
CA PRO A 87 -0.01 17.44 7.94
C PRO A 87 1.24 17.90 8.69
N VAL A 88 1.56 17.29 9.84
CA VAL A 88 2.70 17.66 10.68
C VAL A 88 3.98 17.15 10.05
N GLN A 89 4.05 15.85 9.75
CA GLN A 89 5.23 15.26 9.10
C GLN A 89 5.46 15.84 7.71
N THR A 90 4.39 16.11 6.94
CA THR A 90 4.49 16.78 5.64
C THR A 90 5.11 18.17 5.77
N ALA A 91 4.67 18.98 6.73
CA ALA A 91 5.22 20.31 6.95
C ALA A 91 6.68 20.29 7.40
N GLN A 92 7.08 19.25 8.15
CA GLN A 92 8.43 19.08 8.68
C GLN A 92 9.40 18.39 7.71
N PHE A 93 8.93 17.85 6.59
CA PHE A 93 9.77 17.06 5.67
C PHE A 93 10.99 17.84 5.13
N GLY A 94 10.83 19.13 4.83
CA GLY A 94 11.97 19.97 4.40
C GLY A 94 13.05 20.08 5.48
N ALA A 95 12.64 20.31 6.74
CA ALA A 95 13.57 20.36 7.86
C ALA A 95 14.24 18.99 8.09
N TYR A 96 13.49 17.89 8.02
CA TYR A 96 14.03 16.54 8.10
C TYR A 96 15.12 16.28 7.05
N CYS A 97 14.92 16.73 5.82
CA CYS A 97 15.93 16.63 4.77
C CYS A 97 17.23 17.37 5.11
N GLU A 98 17.14 18.57 5.65
CA GLU A 98 18.29 19.40 6.00
C GLU A 98 19.01 18.88 7.26
N THR A 99 18.26 18.55 8.31
CA THR A 99 18.81 18.26 9.65
C THR A 99 19.13 16.80 9.89
N VAL A 100 18.54 15.87 9.13
CA VAL A 100 18.75 14.42 9.31
C VAL A 100 19.39 13.78 8.09
N ILE A 101 18.82 14.02 6.89
CA ILE A 101 19.29 13.35 5.67
C ILE A 101 20.61 13.94 5.14
N GLN A 102 20.76 15.25 5.17
CA GLN A 102 21.92 15.95 4.60
C GLN A 102 22.97 16.32 5.64
N ALA A 103 22.59 16.47 6.91
CA ALA A 103 23.51 16.79 8.00
C ALA A 103 24.63 15.73 8.18
N PRO A 104 25.82 16.09 8.69
CA PRO A 104 26.81 15.11 9.13
C PRO A 104 26.22 14.15 10.17
N VAL A 105 26.59 12.87 10.13
CA VAL A 105 26.13 11.89 11.13
C VAL A 105 26.85 12.13 12.44
N ASP A 106 26.10 12.53 13.46
CA ASP A 106 26.55 12.60 14.85
C ASP A 106 25.92 11.49 15.69
N ALA A 107 26.20 11.48 17.00
CA ALA A 107 25.69 10.48 17.92
C ALA A 107 24.16 10.50 18.07
N GLU A 108 23.52 11.67 17.92
CA GLU A 108 22.07 11.82 18.05
C GLU A 108 21.36 11.23 16.82
N ILE A 109 21.83 11.60 15.62
CA ILE A 109 21.34 11.04 14.35
C ILE A 109 21.57 9.53 14.33
N GLN A 110 22.74 9.07 14.78
CA GLN A 110 23.04 7.65 14.85
C GLN A 110 22.07 6.91 15.78
N ALA A 111 21.79 7.44 16.98
CA ALA A 111 20.82 6.86 17.90
C ALA A 111 19.41 6.85 17.32
N GLN A 112 19.00 7.91 16.63
CA GLN A 112 17.69 7.99 15.96
C GLN A 112 17.53 6.89 14.89
N PHE A 113 18.51 6.72 14.00
CA PHE A 113 18.45 5.67 12.98
C PHE A 113 18.52 4.26 13.56
N GLN A 114 19.27 4.04 14.65
CA GLN A 114 19.26 2.76 15.37
C GLN A 114 17.88 2.43 15.93
N ALA A 115 17.19 3.40 16.53
CA ALA A 115 15.83 3.23 17.02
C ALA A 115 14.84 2.91 15.88
N LEU A 116 14.92 3.65 14.77
CA LEU A 116 14.10 3.41 13.58
C LEU A 116 14.34 2.03 12.97
N GLN A 117 15.59 1.57 12.93
CA GLN A 117 15.94 0.23 12.47
C GLN A 117 15.33 -0.85 13.38
N ALA A 118 15.50 -0.73 14.70
CA ALA A 118 14.93 -1.68 15.65
C ALA A 118 13.39 -1.74 15.54
N GLN A 119 12.73 -0.59 15.40
CA GLN A 119 11.29 -0.52 15.19
C GLN A 119 10.86 -1.21 13.89
N SER A 120 11.58 -0.96 12.79
CA SER A 120 11.28 -1.53 11.48
C SER A 120 11.45 -3.04 11.44
N GLN A 121 12.54 -3.54 12.07
CA GLN A 121 12.77 -4.97 12.24
C GLN A 121 11.68 -5.63 13.09
N GLY A 122 11.24 -4.97 14.16
CA GLY A 122 10.11 -5.41 14.98
C GLY A 122 8.80 -5.51 14.18
N TYR A 123 8.50 -4.49 13.36
CA TYR A 123 7.33 -4.46 12.48
C TYR A 123 7.34 -5.60 11.46
N ILE A 124 8.48 -5.83 10.80
CA ILE A 124 8.64 -6.90 9.79
C ILE A 124 8.50 -8.28 10.45
N ALA A 125 9.07 -8.47 11.64
CA ALA A 125 8.94 -9.70 12.39
C ALA A 125 7.47 -9.98 12.78
N ASP A 126 6.74 -8.96 13.21
CA ASP A 126 5.31 -9.10 13.51
C ASP A 126 4.47 -9.39 12.27
N THR A 127 4.73 -8.68 11.17
CA THR A 127 4.07 -8.93 9.89
C THR A 127 4.30 -10.37 9.42
N SER A 128 5.53 -10.87 9.56
CA SER A 128 5.90 -12.25 9.21
C SER A 128 5.15 -13.28 10.05
N ARG A 129 4.99 -13.05 11.36
CA ARG A 129 4.18 -13.93 12.22
C ARG A 129 2.72 -13.96 11.79
N ARG A 130 2.16 -12.80 11.45
CA ARG A 130 0.74 -12.68 11.04
C ARG A 130 0.47 -13.25 9.65
N ALA A 131 1.46 -13.25 8.75
CA ALA A 131 1.34 -13.81 7.40
C ALA A 131 0.89 -15.29 7.41
N ALA A 132 1.28 -16.06 8.42
CA ALA A 132 0.86 -17.46 8.57
C ALA A 132 -0.67 -17.62 8.74
N ASN A 133 -1.34 -16.66 9.37
CA ASN A 133 -2.80 -16.70 9.52
C ASN A 133 -3.51 -16.48 8.18
N LEU A 134 -2.95 -15.64 7.32
CA LEU A 134 -3.45 -15.45 5.95
C LEU A 134 -3.24 -16.69 5.10
N PHE A 135 -2.12 -17.40 5.28
CA PHE A 135 -1.86 -18.66 4.58
C PHE A 135 -2.92 -19.74 4.87
N ASN A 136 -3.39 -19.84 6.12
CA ASN A 136 -4.48 -20.75 6.45
C ASN A 136 -5.79 -20.39 5.73
N LEU A 137 -6.09 -19.09 5.65
CA LEU A 137 -7.27 -18.61 4.91
C LEU A 137 -7.13 -18.90 3.40
N TYR A 138 -5.95 -18.73 2.83
CA TYR A 138 -5.64 -19.08 1.44
C TYR A 138 -5.93 -20.56 1.16
N ARG A 139 -5.47 -21.47 2.00
CA ARG A 139 -5.71 -22.92 1.83
C ARG A 139 -7.20 -23.28 1.88
N LEU A 140 -7.98 -22.59 2.71
CA LEU A 140 -9.44 -22.79 2.77
C LEU A 140 -10.15 -22.22 1.55
N ALA A 141 -9.69 -21.07 1.06
CA ALA A 141 -10.30 -20.37 -0.06
C ALA A 141 -9.96 -20.95 -1.43
N GLU A 142 -8.88 -21.75 -1.55
CA GLU A 142 -8.57 -22.48 -2.79
C GLU A 142 -9.76 -23.33 -3.26
N GLN A 143 -10.49 -23.94 -2.31
CA GLN A 143 -11.69 -24.74 -2.58
C GLN A 143 -12.92 -23.90 -2.97
N ALA A 144 -12.89 -22.58 -2.76
CA ALA A 144 -14.01 -21.68 -3.04
C ALA A 144 -14.03 -21.19 -4.50
N PHE A 145 -12.93 -21.28 -5.24
CA PHE A 145 -12.84 -20.86 -6.63
C PHE A 145 -12.98 -22.05 -7.59
N THR A 146 -13.90 -21.94 -8.56
CA THR A 146 -14.13 -22.99 -9.56
C THR A 146 -13.09 -22.93 -10.68
N GLU A 147 -12.91 -24.00 -11.46
CA GLU A 147 -12.04 -23.97 -12.65
C GLU A 147 -12.42 -22.87 -13.65
N SER A 148 -13.70 -22.49 -13.72
CA SER A 148 -14.16 -21.37 -14.56
C SER A 148 -13.65 -20.03 -14.03
N ASP A 149 -13.76 -19.79 -12.73
CA ASP A 149 -13.20 -18.61 -12.06
C ASP A 149 -11.70 -18.53 -12.29
N LEU A 150 -11.00 -19.66 -12.11
CA LEU A 150 -9.57 -19.78 -12.34
C LEU A 150 -9.20 -19.52 -13.80
N ARG A 151 -10.05 -19.86 -14.77
CA ARG A 151 -9.86 -19.53 -16.20
C ARG A 151 -10.03 -18.05 -16.51
N HIS A 152 -11.05 -17.39 -15.93
CA HIS A 152 -11.21 -15.94 -16.08
C HIS A 152 -10.05 -15.18 -15.44
N LEU A 153 -9.60 -15.61 -14.26
CA LEU A 153 -8.37 -15.13 -13.63
C LEU A 153 -7.14 -15.39 -14.50
N ARG A 154 -7.06 -16.55 -15.18
CA ARG A 154 -5.97 -16.91 -16.12
C ARG A 154 -5.88 -15.97 -17.31
N LYS A 155 -6.99 -15.57 -17.92
CA LYS A 155 -6.99 -14.78 -19.16
C LYS A 155 -6.79 -13.27 -18.98
N ARG A 156 -6.88 -12.74 -17.75
CA ARG A 156 -6.85 -11.28 -17.47
C ARG A 156 -7.92 -10.49 -18.24
N ASP A 157 -8.99 -11.16 -18.66
CA ASP A 157 -10.17 -10.53 -19.25
C ASP A 157 -10.98 -9.79 -18.18
N SER A 158 -11.98 -8.99 -18.59
CA SER A 158 -12.95 -8.41 -17.67
C SER A 158 -13.52 -9.48 -16.74
N PHE A 159 -13.40 -9.29 -15.42
CA PHE A 159 -13.89 -10.25 -14.44
C PHE A 159 -15.43 -10.38 -14.55
N PRO A 160 -15.99 -11.58 -14.73
CA PRO A 160 -17.43 -11.78 -14.64
C PRO A 160 -17.97 -11.31 -13.28
N GLY A 161 -19.22 -10.85 -13.23
CA GLY A 161 -19.84 -10.32 -12.01
C GLY A 161 -19.73 -11.29 -10.83
N ASP A 162 -19.97 -12.58 -11.05
CA ASP A 162 -19.86 -13.61 -10.02
C ASP A 162 -18.44 -13.75 -9.44
N LEU A 163 -17.42 -13.60 -10.28
CA LEU A 163 -16.02 -13.62 -9.83
C LEU A 163 -15.68 -12.35 -9.03
N GLN A 164 -16.22 -11.19 -9.42
CA GLN A 164 -16.05 -9.96 -8.65
C GLN A 164 -16.66 -10.11 -7.25
N LEU A 165 -17.87 -10.67 -7.15
CA LEU A 165 -18.52 -10.93 -5.86
C LEU A 165 -17.69 -11.89 -4.99
N LYS A 166 -17.18 -12.99 -5.54
CA LYS A 166 -16.28 -13.91 -4.82
C LYS A 166 -15.02 -13.22 -4.29
N LEU A 167 -14.40 -12.37 -5.11
CA LEU A 167 -13.21 -11.61 -4.70
C LEU A 167 -13.52 -10.62 -3.57
N VAL A 168 -14.69 -9.98 -3.61
CA VAL A 168 -15.15 -9.06 -2.57
C VAL A 168 -15.44 -9.81 -1.27
N ASP A 169 -16.20 -10.90 -1.33
CA ASP A 169 -16.47 -11.75 -0.16
C ASP A 169 -15.17 -12.26 0.45
N PHE A 170 -14.22 -12.64 -0.41
CA PHE A 170 -12.91 -13.08 0.05
C PHE A 170 -12.10 -11.93 0.68
N ALA A 171 -12.14 -10.72 0.12
CA ALA A 171 -11.54 -9.55 0.74
C ALA A 171 -12.15 -9.23 2.12
N PHE A 172 -13.46 -9.41 2.31
CA PHE A 172 -14.10 -9.31 3.63
C PHE A 172 -13.63 -10.39 4.60
N ALA A 173 -13.43 -11.62 4.14
CA ALA A 173 -12.88 -12.70 4.96
C ALA A 173 -11.43 -12.41 5.39
N VAL A 174 -10.59 -11.93 4.46
CA VAL A 174 -9.22 -11.47 4.74
C VAL A 174 -9.24 -10.36 5.78
N ARG A 175 -10.09 -9.34 5.59
CA ARG A 175 -10.27 -8.25 6.55
C ARG A 175 -10.61 -8.76 7.94
N ALA A 176 -11.54 -9.71 8.04
CA ALA A 176 -11.94 -10.28 9.33
C ALA A 176 -10.77 -11.02 10.02
N VAL A 177 -9.91 -11.71 9.26
CA VAL A 177 -8.67 -12.31 9.80
C VAL A 177 -7.71 -11.24 10.29
N LEU A 178 -7.52 -10.16 9.54
CA LEU A 178 -6.62 -9.06 9.91
C LEU A 178 -7.10 -8.31 11.17
N ILE A 179 -8.42 -8.10 11.32
CA ILE A 179 -9.00 -7.50 12.53
C ILE A 179 -8.77 -8.40 13.75
N ARG A 180 -9.06 -9.71 13.63
CA ARG A 180 -8.87 -10.65 14.75
C ARG A 180 -7.40 -10.83 15.15
N GLY A 181 -6.49 -10.69 14.19
CA GLY A 181 -5.06 -10.70 14.43
C GLY A 181 -4.47 -9.33 14.79
N GLY A 182 -5.30 -8.29 14.87
CA GLY A 182 -4.93 -6.89 15.14
C GLY A 182 -4.66 -6.61 16.62
N ALA A 183 -4.05 -5.45 16.90
CA ALA A 183 -3.95 -4.92 18.27
C ALA A 183 -5.23 -4.18 18.69
N GLU A 184 -5.93 -3.60 17.73
CA GLU A 184 -7.12 -2.78 17.95
C GLU A 184 -8.38 -3.65 18.16
N PRO A 185 -9.32 -3.23 19.03
CA PRO A 185 -10.58 -3.95 19.22
C PRO A 185 -11.44 -3.88 17.96
N ALA A 186 -12.27 -4.91 17.72
CA ALA A 186 -13.13 -4.97 16.53
C ALA A 186 -14.09 -3.77 16.38
N SER A 187 -14.45 -3.12 17.48
CA SER A 187 -15.27 -1.90 17.51
C SER A 187 -14.57 -0.65 16.97
N ALA A 188 -13.23 -0.65 16.87
CA ALA A 188 -12.46 0.46 16.32
C ALA A 188 -12.56 0.55 14.79
N PHE A 189 -13.05 -0.50 14.14
CA PHE A 189 -13.09 -0.60 12.68
C PHE A 189 -14.45 -0.17 12.12
N PRO A 190 -14.50 0.59 11.02
CA PRO A 190 -15.77 0.93 10.38
C PRO A 190 -16.56 -0.32 9.96
N THR A 191 -17.86 -0.32 10.19
CA THR A 191 -18.78 -1.43 9.87
C THR A 191 -19.84 -1.06 8.83
N VAL A 192 -20.02 0.23 8.54
CA VAL A 192 -20.98 0.72 7.55
C VAL A 192 -20.51 0.30 6.16
N THR A 193 -21.24 -0.61 5.50
CA THR A 193 -20.84 -1.25 4.23
C THR A 193 -20.37 -0.26 3.16
N GLY A 194 -21.08 0.87 2.99
CA GLY A 194 -20.72 1.91 2.02
C GLY A 194 -19.41 2.65 2.34
N GLU A 195 -18.99 2.67 3.61
CA GLU A 195 -17.70 3.24 4.02
C GLU A 195 -16.57 2.21 3.97
N VAL A 196 -16.86 0.93 4.23
CA VAL A 196 -15.82 -0.10 4.35
C VAL A 196 -14.94 -0.16 3.10
N ILE A 197 -15.54 -0.03 1.91
CA ILE A 197 -14.81 -0.02 0.63
C ILE A 197 -13.71 1.06 0.60
N ASN A 198 -13.91 2.17 1.31
CA ASN A 198 -13.02 3.31 1.36
C ASN A 198 -12.09 3.29 2.59
N THR A 199 -11.96 2.16 3.27
CA THR A 199 -10.98 1.98 4.34
C THR A 199 -9.69 1.39 3.78
N VAL A 200 -8.54 1.82 4.29
CA VAL A 200 -7.23 1.29 3.87
C VAL A 200 -7.15 -0.21 4.12
N LEU A 201 -7.68 -0.67 5.26
CA LEU A 201 -7.72 -2.09 5.59
C LEU A 201 -8.48 -2.94 4.55
N PHE A 202 -9.61 -2.44 4.04
CA PHE A 202 -10.33 -3.16 2.99
C PHE A 202 -9.56 -3.14 1.67
N ARG A 203 -8.96 -2.00 1.28
CA ARG A 203 -8.12 -1.92 0.07
C ARG A 203 -6.95 -2.89 0.12
N TYR A 204 -6.29 -3.00 1.27
CA TYR A 204 -5.24 -3.98 1.52
C TYR A 204 -5.77 -5.41 1.43
N SER A 205 -6.91 -5.69 2.05
CA SER A 205 -7.55 -7.01 1.99
C SER A 205 -7.95 -7.41 0.55
N LEU A 206 -8.37 -6.44 -0.26
CA LEU A 206 -8.68 -6.63 -1.67
C LEU A 206 -7.44 -6.97 -2.49
N LEU A 207 -6.32 -6.27 -2.28
CA LEU A 207 -5.04 -6.60 -2.94
C LEU A 207 -4.57 -8.01 -2.58
N VAL A 208 -4.68 -8.37 -1.30
CA VAL A 208 -4.41 -9.73 -0.83
C VAL A 208 -5.30 -10.76 -1.54
N ALA A 209 -6.61 -10.51 -1.64
CA ALA A 209 -7.55 -11.40 -2.31
C ALA A 209 -7.23 -11.55 -3.82
N LEU A 210 -6.93 -10.45 -4.51
CA LEU A 210 -6.53 -10.45 -5.92
C LEU A 210 -5.22 -11.20 -6.14
N TYR A 211 -4.23 -10.99 -5.28
CA TYR A 211 -2.96 -11.71 -5.35
C TYR A 211 -3.15 -13.21 -5.12
N PHE A 212 -3.96 -13.60 -4.15
CA PHE A 212 -4.30 -15.00 -3.93
C PHE A 212 -4.98 -15.62 -5.16
N ALA A 213 -5.95 -14.92 -5.74
CA ALA A 213 -6.61 -15.37 -6.97
C ALA A 213 -5.61 -15.57 -8.13
N ARG A 214 -4.56 -14.72 -8.23
CA ARG A 214 -3.44 -14.90 -9.18
C ARG A 214 -2.52 -16.07 -8.81
N TRP A 215 -2.33 -16.36 -7.52
CA TRP A 215 -1.57 -17.53 -7.08
C TRP A 215 -2.26 -18.82 -7.54
N VAL A 216 -3.56 -18.97 -7.28
CA VAL A 216 -4.32 -20.16 -7.73
C VAL A 216 -4.27 -20.31 -9.26
N LYS A 217 -4.19 -19.19 -10.00
CA LYS A 217 -3.99 -19.20 -11.47
C LYS A 217 -2.68 -19.86 -11.90
N THR A 218 -1.57 -19.59 -11.20
CA THR A 218 -0.22 -19.93 -11.70
C THR A 218 0.44 -21.09 -10.97
N GLY A 219 0.15 -21.29 -9.68
CA GLY A 219 0.93 -22.16 -8.79
C GLY A 219 2.42 -21.79 -8.67
N LYS A 220 2.85 -20.67 -9.30
CA LYS A 220 4.26 -20.29 -9.44
C LYS A 220 4.73 -19.32 -8.37
N THR A 221 3.81 -18.61 -7.71
CA THR A 221 4.19 -17.72 -6.63
C THR A 221 4.42 -18.55 -5.37
N ASP A 222 5.64 -18.47 -4.85
CA ASP A 222 6.08 -19.22 -3.69
C ASP A 222 5.50 -18.60 -2.41
N ILE A 223 4.17 -18.66 -2.25
CA ILE A 223 3.47 -18.27 -1.01
C ILE A 223 3.88 -19.17 0.17
N THR A 224 4.56 -20.28 -0.13
CA THR A 224 5.19 -21.17 0.84
C THR A 224 6.49 -20.61 1.40
N ASN A 225 7.10 -19.60 0.77
CA ASN A 225 8.26 -18.88 1.30
C ASN A 225 7.80 -17.71 2.18
N PRO A 226 7.96 -17.80 3.52
CA PRO A 226 7.43 -16.79 4.43
C PRO A 226 8.06 -15.40 4.21
N SER A 227 9.35 -15.34 3.88
CA SER A 227 10.04 -14.06 3.66
C SER A 227 9.53 -13.35 2.41
N ARG A 228 9.33 -14.09 1.31
CA ARG A 228 8.74 -13.52 0.08
C ARG A 228 7.30 -13.08 0.31
N LEU A 229 6.52 -13.88 1.02
CA LEU A 229 5.14 -13.53 1.37
C LEU A 229 5.10 -12.26 2.23
N THR A 230 5.95 -12.15 3.26
CA THR A 230 6.06 -10.93 4.07
C THR A 230 6.35 -9.71 3.21
N ASN A 231 7.36 -9.75 2.35
CA ASN A 231 7.70 -8.62 1.48
C ASN A 231 6.49 -8.23 0.62
N GLN A 232 5.85 -9.20 0.00
CA GLN A 232 4.67 -8.96 -0.82
C GLN A 232 3.52 -8.32 -0.03
N LEU A 233 3.29 -8.75 1.21
CA LEU A 233 2.27 -8.15 2.09
C LEU A 233 2.62 -6.70 2.46
N LEU A 234 3.91 -6.34 2.59
CA LEU A 234 4.33 -4.95 2.77
C LEU A 234 4.05 -4.13 1.50
N ASP A 235 4.43 -4.64 0.32
CA ASP A 235 4.15 -3.98 -0.96
C ASP A 235 2.65 -3.70 -1.16
N PHE A 236 1.80 -4.63 -0.72
CA PHE A 236 0.35 -4.46 -0.80
C PHE A 236 -0.17 -3.36 0.12
N LYS A 237 0.47 -3.07 1.26
CA LYS A 237 0.09 -1.92 2.08
C LYS A 237 0.39 -0.60 1.35
N ILE A 238 1.52 -0.51 0.66
CA ILE A 238 1.87 0.65 -0.19
C ILE A 238 0.83 0.81 -1.31
N ALA A 239 0.58 -0.27 -2.05
CA ALA A 239 -0.41 -0.25 -3.14
C ALA A 239 -1.84 0.02 -2.65
N ALA A 240 -2.22 -0.44 -1.45
CA ALA A 240 -3.54 -0.21 -0.87
C ALA A 240 -3.80 1.28 -0.67
N VAL A 241 -2.84 1.99 -0.07
CA VAL A 241 -2.96 3.44 0.12
C VAL A 241 -2.90 4.16 -1.22
N ALA A 242 -2.09 3.68 -2.18
CA ALA A 242 -2.04 4.24 -3.52
C ALA A 242 -3.41 4.25 -4.24
N THR A 243 -4.31 3.29 -3.95
CA THR A 243 -5.63 3.23 -4.59
C THR A 243 -6.52 4.46 -4.36
N PHE A 244 -6.24 5.25 -3.32
CA PHE A 244 -6.94 6.50 -3.03
C PHE A 244 -6.41 7.70 -3.83
N PHE A 245 -5.20 7.60 -4.39
CA PHE A 245 -4.50 8.67 -5.09
C PHE A 245 -4.46 8.41 -6.61
N ASP A 246 -3.82 9.30 -7.35
CA ASP A 246 -3.82 9.28 -8.82
C ASP A 246 -2.95 8.15 -9.40
N GLY A 247 -2.01 7.61 -8.61
CA GLY A 247 -1.15 6.52 -9.06
C GLY A 247 -0.25 5.90 -7.98
N LEU A 248 0.45 4.86 -8.41
CA LEU A 248 1.56 4.20 -7.73
C LEU A 248 2.80 4.29 -8.63
N LEU A 249 3.90 4.82 -8.10
CA LEU A 249 5.20 4.84 -8.78
C LEU A 249 6.01 3.64 -8.29
N THR A 250 6.05 2.56 -9.08
CA THR A 250 6.76 1.32 -8.77
C THR A 250 7.49 0.80 -10.00
N LYS A 251 8.63 0.13 -9.78
CA LYS A 251 9.36 -0.61 -10.81
C LYS A 251 8.96 -2.08 -10.90
N GLU A 252 8.07 -2.55 -10.04
CA GLU A 252 7.61 -3.94 -10.03
C GLU A 252 6.35 -4.09 -10.90
N PRO A 253 6.43 -4.75 -12.07
CA PRO A 253 5.28 -4.86 -12.97
C PRO A 253 4.11 -5.62 -12.34
N ALA A 254 4.39 -6.64 -11.53
CA ALA A 254 3.36 -7.45 -10.88
C ALA A 254 2.53 -6.61 -9.90
N LEU A 255 3.17 -5.75 -9.10
CA LEU A 255 2.52 -4.84 -8.17
C LEU A 255 1.75 -3.74 -8.91
N ALA A 256 2.32 -3.17 -9.98
CA ALA A 256 1.65 -2.17 -10.81
C ALA A 256 0.34 -2.70 -11.43
N GLU A 257 0.37 -3.93 -11.97
CA GLU A 257 -0.83 -4.57 -12.50
C GLU A 257 -1.87 -4.82 -11.39
N LEU A 258 -1.43 -5.31 -10.22
CA LEU A 258 -2.31 -5.61 -9.09
C LEU A 258 -2.98 -4.34 -8.54
N PHE A 259 -2.22 -3.24 -8.45
CA PHE A 259 -2.75 -1.91 -8.14
C PHE A 259 -3.84 -1.49 -9.13
N GLY A 260 -3.60 -1.66 -10.44
CA GLY A 260 -4.59 -1.35 -11.48
C GLY A 260 -5.89 -2.13 -11.32
N GLU A 261 -5.79 -3.44 -11.09
CA GLU A 261 -6.94 -4.31 -10.80
C GLU A 261 -7.70 -3.87 -9.56
N ALA A 262 -6.99 -3.57 -8.47
CA ALA A 262 -7.60 -3.11 -7.23
C ALA A 262 -8.35 -1.78 -7.42
N VAL A 263 -7.80 -0.83 -8.17
CA VAL A 263 -8.48 0.44 -8.51
C VAL A 263 -9.76 0.21 -9.32
N VAL A 264 -9.75 -0.72 -10.27
CA VAL A 264 -10.93 -1.06 -11.08
C VAL A 264 -12.02 -1.68 -10.22
N VAL A 265 -11.69 -2.70 -9.42
CA VAL A 265 -12.65 -3.39 -8.55
C VAL A 265 -13.19 -2.43 -7.48
N ALA A 266 -12.31 -1.65 -6.86
CA ALA A 266 -12.64 -0.57 -5.94
C ALA A 266 -13.68 0.41 -6.51
N GLY A 267 -13.45 0.85 -7.75
CA GLY A 267 -14.31 1.77 -8.46
C GLY A 267 -15.66 1.17 -8.84
N ALA A 268 -15.68 -0.08 -9.28
CA ALA A 268 -16.92 -0.81 -9.62
C ALA A 268 -17.85 -0.96 -8.41
N MET A 269 -17.30 -1.02 -7.20
CA MET A 269 -18.06 -1.03 -5.95
C MET A 269 -18.52 0.38 -5.49
N GLY A 270 -18.29 1.43 -6.28
CA GLY A 270 -18.61 2.81 -5.91
C GLY A 270 -17.60 3.44 -4.93
N GLY A 271 -16.41 2.85 -4.82
CA GLY A 271 -15.36 3.35 -3.94
C GLY A 271 -14.66 4.62 -4.46
N TYR A 272 -14.09 5.37 -3.53
CA TYR A 272 -13.22 6.50 -3.79
C TYR A 272 -11.89 6.01 -4.40
N VAL A 273 -11.57 6.52 -5.59
CA VAL A 273 -10.33 6.24 -6.31
C VAL A 273 -9.81 7.53 -6.95
N ARG A 274 -8.51 7.61 -7.27
CA ARG A 274 -7.92 8.72 -8.05
C ARG A 274 -8.29 10.10 -7.50
N CYS A 275 -8.06 10.30 -6.21
CA CYS A 275 -8.41 11.54 -5.51
C CYS A 275 -9.89 11.97 -5.66
N GLY A 276 -10.81 11.01 -5.82
CA GLY A 276 -12.26 11.25 -5.89
C GLY A 276 -12.79 11.41 -7.31
N GLN A 277 -11.99 11.09 -8.33
CA GLN A 277 -12.47 10.99 -9.70
C GLN A 277 -13.30 9.71 -9.86
N SER A 278 -14.53 9.81 -10.36
CA SER A 278 -15.34 8.64 -10.67
C SER A 278 -14.74 7.87 -11.85
N PRO A 279 -14.56 6.54 -11.76
CA PRO A 279 -14.10 5.73 -12.89
C PRO A 279 -15.15 5.62 -14.02
N ILE A 280 -16.39 6.08 -13.80
CA ILE A 280 -17.52 5.85 -14.71
C ILE A 280 -17.59 6.84 -15.89
N LEU A 281 -16.71 7.84 -15.99
CA LEU A 281 -16.76 8.81 -17.10
C LEU A 281 -15.39 9.08 -17.73
N ARG A 282 -14.77 8.04 -18.28
CA ARG A 282 -13.96 8.16 -19.51
C ARG A 282 -14.19 6.92 -20.37
N ALA A 283 -15.34 6.87 -21.03
CA ALA A 283 -15.39 6.22 -22.33
C ALA A 283 -14.33 6.93 -23.20
N VAL A 284 -13.34 6.17 -23.63
CA VAL A 284 -12.38 6.60 -24.66
C VAL A 284 -13.19 6.88 -25.94
N PRO A 285 -12.91 7.98 -26.67
CA PRO A 285 -13.64 8.33 -27.90
C PRO A 285 -13.59 7.23 -28.96
#